data_AF-A0A3L5TRL5-F1
#
_entry.id   AF-A0A3L5TRL5-F1
#
_cell.length_a   1.000
_cell.length_b   1.000
_cell.length_c   1.000
_cell.angle_alpha   90.00
_cell.angle_beta   90.00
_cell.angle_gamma   90.00
#
_symmetry.space_group_name_H-M   'P 1'
#
loop_
_entity.id
_entity.type
_entity.pdbx_description
1 polymer ?
#
loop_
_entity_poly.entity_id
_entity_poly.type
_entity_poly.pdbx_seq_one_letter_code
_entity_poly.pdbx_strand_id
1 'polypeptide(L)'
;MEWENFKILFERKLKEDEDERELRDAFRVLDKQNKGTIPVDDLRWILKSLGDDITEEELDDMIAETDTDGSGTVDYEEFKSLMTSD
;
A
#
# COMPACT_ATOMS: atom_id res chain seq x y z
N MET A 1 -3.69 -31.84 -16.21
CA MET A 1 -3.42 -32.09 -14.78
C MET A 1 -2.13 -31.43 -14.28
N GLU A 2 -0.94 -31.65 -14.86
CA GLU A 2 0.25 -30.85 -14.47
C GLU A 2 0.19 -29.40 -14.97
N TRP A 3 -0.35 -29.20 -16.18
CA TRP A 3 -0.50 -27.89 -16.80
C TRP A 3 -1.55 -27.00 -16.13
N GLU A 4 -2.65 -27.54 -15.60
CA GLU A 4 -3.60 -26.75 -14.78
C GLU A 4 -2.93 -26.19 -13.52
N ASN A 5 -2.14 -26.99 -12.80
CA ASN A 5 -1.42 -26.50 -11.62
C ASN A 5 -0.36 -25.47 -12.00
N PHE A 6 0.39 -25.71 -13.08
CA PHE A 6 1.34 -24.74 -13.62
C PHE A 6 0.63 -23.42 -13.98
N LYS A 7 -0.54 -23.50 -14.63
CA LYS A 7 -1.35 -22.33 -15.01
C LYS A 7 -1.81 -21.56 -13.79
N ILE A 8 -2.33 -22.22 -12.76
CA ILE A 8 -2.76 -21.57 -11.50
C ILE A 8 -1.57 -20.86 -10.82
N LEU A 9 -0.41 -21.52 -10.77
CA LEU A 9 0.80 -20.92 -10.18
C LEU A 9 1.30 -19.74 -11.00
N PHE A 10 1.27 -19.86 -12.33
CA PHE A 10 1.68 -18.79 -13.24
C PHE A 10 0.74 -17.59 -13.18
N GLU A 11 -0.57 -17.82 -13.16
CA GLU A 11 -1.58 -16.77 -13.00
C GLU A 11 -1.47 -16.07 -11.64
N ARG A 12 -1.26 -16.82 -10.55
CA ARG A 12 -0.98 -16.24 -9.23
C ARG A 12 0.26 -15.37 -9.25
N LYS A 13 1.36 -15.89 -9.81
CA LYS A 13 2.63 -15.17 -9.85
C LYS A 13 2.56 -13.91 -10.71
N LEU A 14 1.88 -13.98 -11.86
CA LEU A 14 1.64 -12.82 -12.70
C LEU A 14 0.81 -11.75 -11.97
N LYS A 15 -0.19 -12.16 -11.20
CA LYS A 15 -1.01 -11.26 -10.40
C LYS A 15 -0.19 -10.62 -9.28
N GLU A 16 0.59 -11.40 -8.53
CA GLU A 16 1.50 -10.88 -7.49
C GLU A 16 2.50 -9.86 -8.08
N ASP A 17 3.09 -10.17 -9.24
CA ASP A 17 4.01 -9.26 -9.92
C ASP A 17 3.29 -7.99 -10.42
N GLU A 18 2.01 -8.06 -10.77
CA GLU A 18 1.18 -6.93 -11.18
C GLU A 18 0.81 -6.06 -9.98
N ASP A 19 0.33 -6.66 -8.90
CA ASP A 19 0.01 -6.00 -7.63
C ASP A 19 1.25 -5.26 -7.08
N GLU A 20 2.45 -5.87 -7.14
CA GLU A 20 3.69 -5.18 -6.72
C GLU A 20 4.02 -3.98 -7.62
N ARG A 21 3.83 -4.08 -8.94
CA ARG A 21 4.07 -2.96 -9.85
C ARG A 21 3.10 -1.81 -9.58
N GLU A 22 1.83 -2.12 -9.40
CA GLU A 22 0.80 -1.11 -9.10
C GLU A 22 1.10 -0.41 -7.77
N LEU A 23 1.51 -1.16 -6.75
CA LEU A 23 1.93 -0.58 -5.45
C LEU A 23 3.14 0.35 -5.59
N ARG A 24 4.17 -0.05 -6.36
CA ARG A 24 5.34 0.82 -6.60
C ARG A 24 4.98 2.08 -7.36
N ASP A 25 4.14 1.98 -8.37
CA ASP A 25 3.73 3.12 -9.18
C ASP A 25 2.85 4.07 -8.36
N ALA A 26 1.91 3.54 -7.57
CA ALA A 26 1.16 4.30 -6.60
C ALA A 26 2.12 5.03 -5.63
N PHE A 27 3.02 4.30 -4.97
CA PHE A 27 3.99 4.88 -4.04
C PHE A 27 4.82 6.01 -4.67
N ARG A 28 5.26 5.86 -5.92
CA ARG A 28 5.99 6.93 -6.65
C ARG A 28 5.16 8.17 -6.92
N VAL A 29 3.85 8.01 -7.16
CA VAL A 29 2.94 9.15 -7.35
C VAL A 29 2.76 9.91 -6.03
N LEU A 30 2.82 9.20 -4.90
CA LEU A 30 2.67 9.79 -3.57
C LEU A 30 3.98 10.42 -3.07
N ASP A 31 5.10 9.73 -3.24
CA ASP A 31 6.45 10.24 -2.93
C ASP A 31 6.96 11.20 -4.01
N LYS A 32 6.28 12.34 -4.14
CA LYS A 32 6.60 13.41 -5.11
C LYS A 32 8.03 13.95 -4.95
N GLN A 33 8.61 13.80 -3.76
CA GLN A 33 9.95 14.29 -3.43
C GLN A 33 11.03 13.22 -3.60
N ASN A 34 10.64 11.99 -3.96
CA ASN A 34 11.52 10.84 -4.16
C ASN A 34 12.44 10.60 -2.94
N LYS A 35 11.87 10.76 -1.74
CA LYS A 35 12.55 10.59 -0.45
C LYS A 35 12.59 9.12 -0.01
N GLY A 36 11.78 8.26 -0.63
CA GLY A 36 11.56 6.89 -0.19
C GLY A 36 10.56 6.77 0.95
N THR A 37 9.91 7.87 1.35
CA THR A 37 8.89 7.91 2.41
C THR A 37 7.78 8.89 2.04
N ILE A 38 6.56 8.57 2.45
CA ILE A 38 5.36 9.39 2.24
C ILE A 38 4.99 10.04 3.57
N PRO A 39 4.80 11.36 3.65
CA PRO A 39 4.27 11.99 4.86
C PRO A 39 2.90 11.40 5.23
N VAL A 40 2.70 11.13 6.51
CA VAL A 40 1.42 10.63 7.04
C VAL A 40 0.23 11.48 6.60
N ASP A 41 0.40 12.81 6.57
CA ASP A 41 -0.64 13.76 6.12
C ASP A 41 -1.03 13.54 4.65
N ASP A 42 -0.06 13.24 3.78
CA ASP A 42 -0.31 12.98 2.36
C ASP A 42 -1.05 11.64 2.21
N LEU A 43 -0.62 10.60 2.93
CA LEU A 43 -1.29 9.29 2.95
C LEU A 43 -2.75 9.43 3.41
N ARG A 44 -3.00 10.22 4.47
CA ARG A 44 -4.34 10.50 4.98
C ARG A 44 -5.25 11.10 3.92
N TRP A 45 -4.74 12.07 3.17
CA TRP A 45 -5.49 12.73 2.11
C TRP A 45 -5.90 11.77 0.98
N ILE A 46 -5.02 10.83 0.63
CA ILE A 46 -5.25 9.85 -0.43
C ILE A 46 -6.27 8.80 0.01
N LEU A 47 -6.12 8.26 1.22
CA LEU A 47 -7.04 7.27 1.78
C LEU A 47 -8.46 7.85 1.89
N LYS A 48 -8.58 9.12 2.33
CA LYS A 48 -9.85 9.87 2.36
C LYS A 48 -10.40 10.13 0.95
N SER A 49 -9.56 10.22 -0.06
CA SER A 49 -9.98 10.39 -1.46
C SER A 49 -10.34 9.06 -2.15
N LEU A 50 -9.89 7.93 -1.62
CA LEU A 50 -10.19 6.58 -2.13
C LEU A 50 -11.41 5.96 -1.46
N GLY A 51 -11.64 6.25 -0.18
CA GLY A 51 -12.79 5.77 0.58
C GLY A 51 -13.66 6.91 1.09
N ASP A 52 -14.89 7.02 0.57
CA ASP A 52 -15.88 8.01 1.00
C ASP A 52 -16.40 7.79 2.45
N ASP A 53 -16.13 6.62 3.05
CA ASP A 53 -16.66 6.21 4.37
C ASP A 53 -15.62 6.08 5.49
N ILE A 54 -14.34 6.43 5.27
CA ILE A 54 -13.33 6.36 6.34
C ILE A 54 -13.36 7.63 7.18
N THR A 55 -13.64 7.49 8.47
CA THR A 55 -13.66 8.63 9.41
C THR A 55 -12.24 9.11 9.74
N GLU A 56 -12.11 10.34 10.25
CA GLU A 56 -10.80 10.86 10.64
C GLU A 56 -10.16 10.06 11.79
N GLU A 57 -10.98 9.51 12.68
CA GLU A 57 -10.55 8.66 13.81
C GLU A 57 -10.03 7.31 13.32
N GLU A 58 -10.75 6.63 12.42
CA GLU A 58 -10.27 5.38 11.80
C GLU A 58 -8.99 5.59 10.98
N LEU A 59 -8.87 6.74 10.31
CA LEU A 59 -7.63 7.12 9.62
C LEU A 59 -6.46 7.29 10.58
N ASP A 60 -6.67 7.97 11.70
CA ASP A 60 -5.62 8.14 12.72
C ASP A 60 -5.21 6.80 13.33
N ASP A 61 -6.17 5.89 13.57
CA ASP A 61 -5.88 4.54 14.04
C ASP A 61 -5.10 3.71 13.01
N MET A 62 -5.53 3.70 11.74
CA MET A 62 -4.82 2.99 10.66
C MET A 62 -3.40 3.52 10.46
N ILE A 63 -3.23 4.84 10.54
CA ILE A 63 -1.93 5.50 10.46
C ILE A 63 -1.07 5.12 11.65
N ALA A 64 -1.60 5.15 12.87
CA ALA A 64 -0.85 4.79 14.08
C ALA A 64 -0.45 3.30 14.10
N GLU A 65 -1.25 2.43 13.50
CA GLU A 65 -0.89 1.03 13.30
C GLU A 65 0.19 0.83 12.23
N THR A 66 0.27 1.74 11.26
CA THR A 66 1.24 1.68 10.15
C THR A 66 2.58 2.32 10.51
N ASP A 67 2.57 3.51 11.11
CA ASP A 67 3.76 4.27 11.57
C ASP A 67 4.25 3.72 12.92
N THR A 68 4.70 2.46 12.91
CA THR A 68 5.11 1.76 14.14
C THR A 68 6.41 2.31 14.74
N ASP A 69 7.24 2.95 13.90
CA ASP A 69 8.50 3.57 14.32
C ASP A 69 8.34 5.02 14.79
N GLY A 70 7.15 5.61 14.59
CA GLY A 70 6.81 6.97 14.99
C GLY A 70 7.60 8.03 14.21
N SER A 71 8.02 7.70 12.98
CA SER A 71 8.76 8.62 12.11
C SER A 71 7.88 9.76 11.59
N GLY A 72 6.55 9.63 11.66
CA GLY A 72 5.60 10.55 11.05
C GLY A 72 5.59 10.45 9.52
N THR A 73 6.19 9.39 8.98
CA THR A 73 6.24 9.08 7.55
C THR A 73 6.03 7.59 7.35
N VAL A 74 5.50 7.20 6.20
CA VAL A 74 5.28 5.80 5.85
C VAL A 74 6.28 5.43 4.76
N ASP A 75 7.10 4.42 5.02
CA ASP A 75 8.02 3.88 4.03
C ASP A 75 7.33 2.90 3.07
N TYR A 76 8.07 2.40 2.08
CA TYR A 76 7.50 1.50 1.08
C TYR A 76 7.03 0.15 1.67
N GLU A 77 7.74 -0.39 2.66
CA GLU A 77 7.37 -1.66 3.29
C GLU A 77 6.13 -1.49 4.16
N GLU A 78 6.03 -0.39 4.90
CA GLU A 78 4.84 -0.02 5.69
C GLU A 78 3.63 0.22 4.79
N PHE A 79 3.80 0.98 3.69
CA PHE A 79 2.74 1.20 2.70
C PHE A 79 2.29 -0.11 2.05
N LYS A 80 3.23 -1.00 1.72
CA LYS A 80 2.92 -2.32 1.19
C LYS A 80 2.14 -3.15 2.21
N SER A 81 2.55 -3.15 3.48
CA SER A 81 1.82 -3.86 4.54
C SER A 81 0.40 -3.32 4.68
N LEU A 82 0.20 -2.00 4.62
CA LEU A 82 -1.12 -1.39 4.66
C LEU A 82 -2.03 -1.86 3.51
N MET A 83 -1.49 -1.96 2.30
CA MET A 83 -2.26 -2.33 1.10
C MET A 83 -2.41 -3.85 0.90
N THR A 84 -1.60 -4.67 1.57
CA THR A 84 -1.61 -6.13 1.45
C THR A 84 -2.07 -6.87 2.71
N SER A 85 -2.36 -6.14 3.79
CA SER A 85 -3.04 -6.70 4.96
C SER A 85 -4.44 -7.18 4.55
N ASP A 86 -4.58 -8.50 4.44
CA ASP A 86 -5.84 -9.24 4.36
C ASP A 86 -6.69 -9.13 5.64
#